data_AF-A0A8W8LYG0-F1
#
_entry.id   AF-A0A8W8LYG0-F1
#
_cell.length_a   1.000
_cell.length_b   1.000
_cell.length_c   1.000
_cell.angle_alpha   90.00
_cell.angle_beta   90.00
_cell.angle_gamma   90.00
#
_symmetry.space_group_name_H-M   'P 1'
#
loop_
_entity.id
_entity.type
_entity.pdbx_description
1 polymer ?
#
loop_
_entity_poly.entity_id
_entity_poly.type
_entity_poly.pdbx_seq_one_letter_code
_entity_poly.pdbx_strand_id
1 'polypeptide(L)'
;MEKAMKRDNINVNDRQLPCAKIYSPEGKDYLKGMAAAANYAWVNRSSMTFLCRQLTGQPVLIGGTMGTCSYVLTGTQQGMKETYGTTCHGAGRALSRAKSRRNLDYTEVLSALEEKGISIIVASPKLVMEEV
;
A
#
# COMPACT_ATOMS: atom_id res chain seq x y z
N MET A 1 -9.26 -6.65 -21.21
CA MET A 1 -9.45 -7.82 -20.34
C MET A 1 -10.69 -8.64 -20.71
N GLU A 2 -11.88 -8.05 -20.86
CA GLU A 2 -13.11 -8.82 -21.18
C GLU A 2 -12.99 -9.73 -22.42
N LYS A 3 -12.34 -9.27 -23.49
CA LYS A 3 -12.06 -10.09 -24.68
C LYS A 3 -11.19 -11.31 -24.38
N ALA A 4 -10.15 -11.14 -23.56
CA ALA A 4 -9.25 -12.23 -23.15
C ALA A 4 -9.96 -13.23 -22.23
N MET A 5 -10.77 -12.72 -21.29
CA MET A 5 -11.59 -13.56 -20.41
C MET A 5 -12.61 -14.39 -21.19
N LYS A 6 -13.30 -13.77 -22.17
CA LYS A 6 -14.24 -14.47 -23.04
C LYS A 6 -13.53 -15.53 -23.90
N ARG A 7 -12.36 -15.21 -24.46
CA ARG A 7 -11.54 -16.16 -25.22
C ARG A 7 -11.13 -17.36 -24.37
N ASP A 8 -10.71 -17.10 -23.13
CA ASP A 8 -10.14 -18.11 -22.24
C ASP A 8 -11.18 -18.78 -21.32
N ASN A 9 -12.48 -18.48 -21.54
CA ASN A 9 -13.63 -18.96 -20.77
C ASN A 9 -13.49 -18.74 -19.24
N ILE A 10 -13.00 -17.56 -18.86
CA ILE A 10 -12.82 -17.15 -17.47
C ILE A 10 -14.08 -16.42 -16.99
N ASN A 11 -14.79 -17.01 -16.04
CA ASN A 11 -15.95 -16.40 -15.39
C ASN A 11 -15.57 -15.94 -13.98
N VAL A 12 -16.01 -14.74 -13.62
CA VAL A 12 -15.71 -14.11 -12.33
C VAL A 12 -17.01 -13.71 -11.65
N ASN A 13 -17.03 -13.76 -10.32
CA ASN A 13 -18.18 -13.40 -9.50
C ASN A 13 -18.38 -11.87 -9.38
N ASP A 14 -17.32 -11.09 -9.63
CA ASP A 14 -17.36 -9.62 -9.58
C ASP A 14 -16.67 -9.02 -10.82
N ARG A 15 -17.25 -7.96 -11.38
CA ARG A 15 -16.70 -7.22 -12.53
C ARG A 15 -15.35 -6.56 -12.22
N GLN A 16 -15.03 -6.35 -10.95
CA GLN A 16 -13.77 -5.81 -10.45
C GLN A 16 -12.65 -6.86 -10.34
N LEU A 17 -12.93 -8.13 -10.65
CA LEU A 17 -11.94 -9.21 -10.67
C LEU A 17 -11.52 -9.67 -12.08
N PRO A 18 -11.35 -8.79 -13.09
CA PRO A 18 -10.94 -9.24 -14.41
C PRO A 18 -9.50 -9.78 -14.38
N CYS A 19 -9.27 -10.94 -14.98
CA CYS A 19 -7.95 -11.58 -15.00
C CYS A 19 -7.63 -12.22 -16.36
N ALA A 20 -6.36 -12.57 -16.56
CA ALA A 20 -5.86 -13.25 -17.75
C ALA A 20 -4.82 -14.29 -17.35
N LYS A 21 -4.62 -15.33 -18.18
CA LYS A 21 -3.58 -16.33 -17.94
C LYS A 21 -2.21 -15.69 -18.02
N ILE A 22 -1.33 -16.00 -17.06
CA ILE A 22 0.02 -15.41 -16.93
C ILE A 22 0.82 -15.48 -18.25
N TYR A 23 0.72 -16.60 -18.96
CA TYR A 23 1.49 -16.84 -20.19
C TYR A 23 0.79 -16.36 -21.48
N SER A 24 -0.42 -15.80 -21.39
CA SER A 24 -1.09 -15.21 -22.56
C SER A 24 -0.39 -13.90 -22.99
N PRO A 25 -0.60 -13.42 -24.22
CA PRO A 25 -0.08 -12.13 -24.66
C PRO A 25 -0.46 -10.99 -23.69
N GLU A 26 -1.73 -10.92 -23.29
CA GLU A 26 -2.22 -9.89 -22.35
C GLU A 26 -1.59 -10.01 -20.96
N GLY A 27 -1.40 -11.24 -20.47
CA GLY A 27 -0.74 -11.47 -19.19
C GLY A 27 0.72 -11.02 -19.20
N LYS A 28 1.47 -11.37 -20.26
CA LYS A 28 2.86 -10.95 -20.43
C LYS A 28 3.00 -9.44 -20.57
N ASP A 29 2.12 -8.80 -21.35
CA ASP A 29 2.15 -7.35 -21.54
C ASP A 29 1.80 -6.60 -20.26
N TYR A 30 0.81 -7.08 -19.50
CA TYR A 30 0.49 -6.54 -18.18
C TYR A 30 1.67 -6.64 -17.21
N LEU A 31 2.32 -7.81 -17.12
CA LEU A 31 3.48 -8.01 -16.24
C LEU A 31 4.66 -7.11 -16.61
N LYS A 32 4.93 -6.90 -17.91
CA LYS A 32 5.95 -5.94 -18.36
C LYS A 32 5.60 -4.50 -17.95
N GLY A 33 4.35 -4.09 -18.16
CA GLY A 33 3.87 -2.76 -17.75
C GLY A 33 3.94 -2.55 -16.24
N MET A 34 3.54 -3.56 -15.46
CA MET A 34 3.64 -3.56 -14.00
C MET A 34 5.09 -3.47 -13.52
N ALA A 35 6.01 -4.22 -14.13
CA ALA A 35 7.45 -4.15 -13.81
C ALA A 35 8.04 -2.76 -14.10
N ALA A 36 7.66 -2.13 -15.23
CA ALA A 36 8.09 -0.77 -15.54
C ALA A 36 7.56 0.25 -14.52
N ALA A 37 6.29 0.15 -14.12
CA ALA A 37 5.71 1.00 -13.08
C ALA A 37 6.37 0.79 -11.71
N ALA A 38 6.71 -0.46 -11.35
CA ALA A 38 7.44 -0.78 -10.13
C ALA A 38 8.85 -0.16 -10.13
N ASN A 39 9.57 -0.24 -11.25
CA ASN A 39 10.88 0.40 -11.42
C ASN A 39 10.79 1.92 -11.27
N TYR A 40 9.79 2.55 -11.90
CA TYR A 40 9.54 3.99 -11.74
C TYR A 40 9.29 4.36 -10.28
N ALA A 41 8.45 3.59 -9.59
CA ALA A 41 8.15 3.81 -8.18
C ALA A 41 9.37 3.59 -7.28
N TRP A 42 10.28 2.67 -7.64
CA TRP A 42 11.56 2.47 -6.96
C TRP A 42 12.47 3.68 -7.15
N VAL A 43 12.64 4.17 -8.38
CA VAL A 43 13.42 5.38 -8.68
C VAL A 43 12.88 6.58 -7.88
N ASN A 44 11.55 6.77 -7.86
CA ASN A 44 10.91 7.84 -7.09
C ASN A 44 11.12 7.74 -5.56
N ARG A 45 11.43 6.56 -5.05
CA ARG A 45 11.71 6.29 -3.63
C ARG A 45 13.20 5.99 -3.36
N SER A 46 14.07 6.22 -4.34
CA SER A 46 15.51 5.94 -4.24
C SER A 46 16.21 7.00 -3.40
N SER A 47 16.00 6.94 -2.09
CA SER A 47 16.90 7.42 -1.05
C SER A 47 16.51 6.68 0.23
N MET A 48 17.49 6.03 0.85
CA MET A 48 17.37 5.07 1.97
C MET A 48 16.93 3.66 1.55
N THR A 49 17.91 2.76 1.36
CA THR A 49 18.09 1.54 2.17
C THR A 49 19.05 0.60 1.44
N PHE A 50 20.36 0.77 1.65
CA PHE A 50 21.37 -0.19 1.21
C PHE A 50 21.99 -0.98 2.38
N LEU A 51 21.78 -0.59 3.64
CA LEU A 51 22.61 -1.10 4.75
C LEU A 51 21.92 -2.03 5.77
N CYS A 52 20.58 -2.16 5.79
CA CYS A 52 19.90 -2.98 6.81
C CYS A 52 19.72 -4.49 6.49
N ARG A 53 20.18 -4.98 5.32
CA ARG A 53 19.81 -6.33 4.84
C ARG A 53 20.63 -7.50 5.40
N GLN A 54 21.76 -7.27 6.07
CA GLN A 54 22.77 -8.33 6.21
C GLN A 54 22.74 -9.11 7.55
N LEU A 55 22.03 -8.66 8.59
CA LEU A 55 22.20 -9.23 9.93
C LEU A 55 20.98 -9.94 10.55
N THR A 56 19.74 -9.59 10.18
CA THR A 56 18.56 -10.00 10.97
C THR A 56 17.38 -10.53 10.14
N GLY A 57 17.52 -10.67 8.83
CA GLY A 57 16.45 -11.06 7.89
C GLY A 57 15.94 -9.87 7.04
N GLN A 58 14.94 -10.11 6.19
CA GLN A 58 14.37 -9.05 5.36
C GLN A 58 13.59 -8.05 6.24
N PRO A 59 13.96 -6.74 6.25
CA PRO A 59 13.18 -5.74 6.97
C PRO A 59 11.82 -5.54 6.32
N VAL A 60 10.78 -5.46 7.16
CA VAL A 60 9.41 -5.14 6.79
C VAL A 60 9.03 -3.84 7.46
N LEU A 61 8.63 -2.84 6.68
CA LEU A 61 8.21 -1.53 7.17
C LEU A 61 6.68 -1.47 7.17
N ILE A 62 6.08 -1.21 8.33
CA ILE A 62 4.63 -1.08 8.51
C ILE A 62 4.32 0.35 8.90
N GLY A 63 3.75 1.09 7.97
CA GLY A 63 3.29 2.45 8.21
C GLY A 63 2.04 2.46 9.08
N GLY A 64 2.04 3.30 10.11
CA GLY A 64 0.82 3.68 10.82
C GLY A 64 -0.04 4.64 9.99
N THR A 65 -1.14 5.13 10.58
CA THR A 65 -1.80 6.36 10.12
C THR A 65 -1.12 7.59 10.73
N MET A 66 -1.48 8.78 10.25
CA MET A 66 -0.92 10.05 10.71
C MET A 66 -1.13 10.21 12.24
N GLY A 67 -0.04 10.34 12.99
CA GLY A 67 -0.09 10.47 14.45
C GLY A 67 -0.14 9.15 15.24
N THR A 68 0.11 8.01 14.58
CA THR A 68 0.24 6.70 15.23
C THR A 68 1.64 6.11 15.04
N CYS A 69 1.97 5.06 15.79
CA CYS A 69 3.26 4.38 15.68
C CYS A 69 3.41 3.67 14.32
N SER A 70 4.66 3.61 13.85
CA SER A 70 5.07 2.72 12.75
C SER A 70 5.95 1.60 13.31
N TYR A 71 6.00 0.46 12.63
CA TYR A 71 6.74 -0.71 13.09
C TYR A 71 7.77 -1.17 12.05
N VAL A 72 8.88 -1.70 12.55
CA VAL A 72 9.87 -2.43 11.75
C VAL A 72 9.85 -3.88 12.22
N LEU A 73 9.60 -4.80 11.30
CA LEU A 73 9.62 -6.23 11.56
C LEU A 73 10.71 -6.92 10.72
N THR A 74 10.95 -8.18 11.01
CA THR A 74 11.79 -9.05 10.18
C THR A 74 10.97 -10.21 9.64
N GLY A 75 11.21 -10.59 8.38
CA GLY A 75 10.60 -11.77 7.78
C GLY A 75 11.00 -13.05 8.52
N THR A 76 10.05 -13.96 8.71
CA THR A 76 10.26 -15.22 9.44
C THR A 76 10.03 -16.43 8.53
N GLN A 77 10.60 -17.59 8.92
CA GLN A 77 10.34 -18.85 8.22
C GLN A 77 8.88 -19.29 8.31
N GLN A 78 8.21 -18.96 9.42
CA GLN A 78 6.78 -19.18 9.56
C GLN A 78 5.98 -18.41 8.50
N GLY A 79 6.30 -17.13 8.27
CA GLY A 79 5.66 -16.34 7.21
C GLY A 79 5.91 -16.93 5.82
N MET A 80 7.09 -17.49 5.56
CA MET A 80 7.35 -18.21 4.30
C MET A 80 6.43 -19.42 4.14
N LYS A 81 6.28 -20.22 5.20
CA LYS A 81 5.47 -21.46 5.19
C LYS A 81 3.96 -21.20 5.11
N GLU A 82 3.47 -20.19 5.82
CA GLU A 82 2.03 -19.98 6.03
C GLU A 82 1.43 -18.97 5.04
N THR A 83 2.21 -17.97 4.59
CA THR A 83 1.69 -16.83 3.83
C THR A 83 2.50 -16.52 2.57
N TYR A 84 3.29 -17.48 2.07
CA TYR A 84 4.19 -17.28 0.92
C TYR A 84 5.17 -16.11 1.10
N GLY A 85 5.60 -15.85 2.34
CA GLY A 85 6.55 -14.78 2.65
C GLY A 85 5.92 -13.39 2.63
N THR A 86 4.61 -13.29 2.86
CA THR A 86 3.87 -12.01 2.88
C THR A 86 3.44 -11.63 4.29
N THR A 87 3.20 -10.33 4.51
CA THR A 87 2.70 -9.78 5.77
C THR A 87 1.88 -8.52 5.49
N CYS A 88 1.33 -7.86 6.53
CA CYS A 88 0.58 -6.62 6.37
C CYS A 88 1.48 -5.48 5.83
N HIS A 89 0.87 -4.38 5.38
CA HIS A 89 1.60 -3.19 4.89
C HIS A 89 1.42 -1.95 5.76
N GLY A 90 0.44 -1.97 6.68
CA GLY A 90 0.00 -0.78 7.40
C GLY A 90 -1.39 -0.95 8.02
N ALA A 91 -1.88 0.10 8.67
CA ALA A 91 -3.10 0.08 9.49
C ALA A 91 -4.41 -0.15 8.71
N GLY A 92 -4.43 0.09 7.40
CA GLY A 92 -5.66 0.09 6.61
C GLY A 92 -6.53 1.32 6.91
N ARG A 93 -7.68 1.44 6.23
CA ARG A 93 -8.62 2.56 6.43
C ARG A 93 -9.98 2.03 6.88
N ALA A 94 -10.46 2.51 8.03
CA ALA A 94 -11.79 2.16 8.55
C ALA A 94 -12.92 2.98 7.91
N LEU A 95 -12.64 4.23 7.55
CA LEU A 95 -13.58 5.14 6.90
C LEU A 95 -13.10 5.48 5.49
N SER A 96 -14.00 5.66 4.52
CA SER A 96 -13.63 6.16 3.19
C SER A 96 -13.19 7.63 3.27
N ARG A 97 -12.32 8.09 2.35
CA ARG A 97 -11.86 9.50 2.32
C ARG A 97 -13.02 10.50 2.29
N ALA A 98 -14.05 10.20 1.51
CA ALA A 98 -15.24 11.03 1.42
C ALA A 98 -16.04 11.07 2.73
N LYS A 99 -16.08 9.96 3.48
CA LYS A 99 -16.75 9.92 4.79
C LYS A 99 -15.91 10.63 5.85
N SER A 100 -14.60 10.44 5.87
CA SER A 100 -13.69 11.16 6.76
C SER A 100 -13.85 12.68 6.58
N ARG A 101 -13.85 13.17 5.34
CA ARG A 101 -14.07 14.59 5.02
C ARG A 101 -15.39 15.20 5.47
N ARG A 102 -16.43 14.39 5.66
CA ARG A 102 -17.74 14.87 6.13
C ARG A 102 -17.83 14.91 7.65
N ASN A 103 -16.97 14.15 8.33
CA ASN A 103 -17.10 13.84 9.74
C ASN A 103 -15.96 14.43 10.59
N LEU A 104 -14.87 14.87 9.97
CA LEU A 104 -13.68 15.39 10.65
C LEU A 104 -13.44 16.82 10.21
N ASP A 105 -13.16 17.70 11.16
CA ASP A 105 -12.62 19.01 10.87
C ASP A 105 -11.08 18.99 10.92
N TYR A 106 -10.44 19.72 10.01
CA TYR A 106 -8.98 19.73 9.94
C TYR A 106 -8.36 20.41 11.16
N THR A 107 -9.05 21.37 11.78
CA THR A 107 -8.55 22.07 12.97
C THR A 107 -8.44 21.12 14.15
N GLU A 108 -9.47 20.29 14.38
CA GLU A 108 -9.50 19.27 15.42
C GLU A 108 -8.37 18.25 15.25
N VAL A 109 -8.11 17.81 14.02
CA VAL A 109 -7.03 16.86 13.74
C VAL A 109 -5.66 17.48 13.99
N LEU A 110 -5.45 18.75 13.61
CA LEU A 110 -4.18 19.45 13.86
C LEU A 110 -3.94 19.65 15.36
N SER A 111 -4.95 20.11 16.10
CA SER A 111 -4.85 20.29 17.56
C SER A 111 -4.57 18.97 18.27
N ALA A 112 -5.20 17.87 17.85
CA ALA A 112 -4.96 16.55 18.42
C ALA A 112 -3.54 16.02 18.15
N LEU A 113 -2.93 16.38 17.02
CA LEU A 113 -1.52 16.05 16.73
C LEU A 113 -0.57 16.92 17.55
N GLU A 114 -0.87 18.22 17.68
CA GLU A 114 -0.09 19.15 18.48
C GLU A 114 -0.08 18.78 19.97
N GLU A 115 -1.23 18.36 20.52
CA GLU A 115 -1.33 17.86 21.90
C GLU A 115 -0.44 16.62 22.14
N LYS A 116 -0.23 15.81 21.10
CA LYS A 116 0.69 14.66 21.12
C LYS A 116 2.16 15.05 20.89
N GLY A 117 2.45 16.34 20.73
CA GLY A 117 3.79 16.85 20.41
C GLY A 117 4.23 16.56 18.97
N ILE A 118 3.29 16.36 18.04
CA ILE A 118 3.56 16.00 16.65
C ILE A 118 3.38 17.24 15.76
N SER A 119 4.49 17.80 15.27
CA SER A 119 4.47 18.86 14.27
C SER A 119 4.30 18.29 12.87
N ILE A 120 3.43 18.91 12.05
CA ILE A 120 3.15 18.48 10.69
C ILE A 120 3.20 19.64 9.70
N ILE A 121 3.69 19.37 8.50
CA ILE A 121 3.61 20.28 7.35
C ILE A 121 2.71 19.63 6.31
N VAL A 122 1.65 20.33 5.92
CA VAL A 122 0.69 19.82 4.94
C VAL A 122 0.56 20.77 3.75
N ALA A 123 0.42 20.18 2.55
CA ALA A 123 0.21 20.95 1.32
C ALA A 123 -1.19 21.57 1.26
N SER A 124 -2.19 20.94 1.90
CA SER A 124 -3.52 21.53 2.03
C SER A 124 -4.28 20.95 3.24
N PRO A 125 -5.20 21.73 3.85
CA PRO A 125 -6.05 21.26 4.95
C PRO A 125 -6.89 20.02 4.61
N LYS A 126 -7.28 19.87 3.33
CA LYS A 126 -8.11 18.75 2.87
C LYS A 126 -7.44 17.39 3.09
N LEU A 127 -6.11 17.34 2.97
CA LEU A 127 -5.34 16.09 3.12
C LEU A 127 -5.32 15.61 4.58
N VAL A 128 -5.30 16.54 5.53
CA VAL A 128 -5.28 16.22 6.97
C VAL A 128 -6.50 15.39 7.37
N MET A 129 -7.68 15.77 6.88
CA MET A 129 -8.93 15.08 7.18
C MET A 129 -9.05 13.70 6.53
N GLU A 130 -8.23 13.40 5.51
CA GLU A 130 -8.27 12.11 4.79
C GLU A 130 -7.34 11.05 5.38
N GLU A 131 -6.44 11.40 6.31
CA GLU A 131 -5.33 10.53 6.73
C GLU A 131 -5.40 10.15 8.23
N VAL A 132 -6.63 10.01 8.76
CA VAL A 132 -6.94 9.59 10.14
C VAL A 132 -7.37 8.13 10.20
#